data_AF-A0A359F563-F1
#
_entry.id   AF-A0A359F563-F1
#
_cell.length_a   1.000
_cell.length_b   1.000
_cell.length_c   1.000
_cell.angle_alpha   90.00
_cell.angle_beta   90.00
_cell.angle_gamma   90.00
#
_symmetry.space_group_name_H-M   'P 1'
#
loop_
_entity.id
_entity.type
_entity.pdbx_description
1 polymer ?
#
loop_
_entity_poly.entity_id
_entity_poly.type
_entity_poly.pdbx_seq_one_letter_code
_entity_poly.pdbx_strand_id
1 'polypeptide(L)'
;MPTPTIKLPITGDYEADLLLTQEPLALLIGMILDQQVSMELAFRGPAVLRDRLGGELSVETITALSVTEFVQLCCEKPAIHRFPAAMGERIYRVCEHLAEHYGGDASKIWLRARSAEVVAQRLRDLPGFGEEKTKIFMALLAKRFGRRPKGWEVVAHPFSDNVPRSVADVRNAKTLGEVREWKRAMKAARKSKQDD
;
A
#
# COMPACT_ATOMS: atom_id res chain seq x y z
N MET A 1 -14.43 -23.67 8.04
CA MET A 1 -13.16 -23.34 7.37
C MET A 1 -12.30 -22.53 8.34
N PRO A 2 -10.98 -22.70 8.39
CA PRO A 2 -10.15 -21.86 9.27
C PRO A 2 -10.24 -20.40 8.83
N THR A 3 -10.41 -19.50 9.80
CA THR A 3 -10.42 -18.05 9.59
C THR A 3 -9.11 -17.61 8.94
N PRO A 4 -9.14 -16.86 7.82
CA PRO A 4 -7.92 -16.46 7.13
C PRO A 4 -7.03 -15.59 8.03
N THR A 5 -5.73 -15.87 8.00
CA THR A 5 -4.74 -15.19 8.84
C THR A 5 -4.42 -13.80 8.31
N ILE A 6 -4.65 -12.77 9.13
CA ILE A 6 -4.30 -11.39 8.82
C ILE A 6 -2.79 -11.21 8.73
N LYS A 7 -2.29 -10.75 7.58
CA LYS A 7 -0.87 -10.44 7.38
C LYS A 7 -0.54 -9.00 7.68
N LEU A 8 -1.49 -8.07 7.64
CA LEU A 8 -1.25 -6.66 7.95
C LEU A 8 -2.35 -6.09 8.85
N PRO A 9 -2.23 -6.25 10.18
CA PRO A 9 -3.24 -5.77 11.13
C PRO A 9 -3.00 -4.28 11.45
N ILE A 10 -3.45 -3.39 10.57
CA ILE A 10 -3.10 -1.96 10.60
C ILE A 10 -4.30 -1.05 10.82
N THR A 11 -5.47 -1.42 10.28
CA THR A 11 -6.64 -0.53 10.29
C THR A 11 -7.44 -0.63 11.59
N GLY A 12 -7.25 -1.72 12.35
CA GLY A 12 -8.08 -2.05 13.51
C GLY A 12 -9.46 -2.59 13.13
N ASP A 13 -9.70 -2.85 11.85
CA ASP A 13 -10.91 -3.48 11.29
C ASP A 13 -10.51 -4.79 10.62
N TYR A 14 -11.18 -5.88 11.00
CA TYR A 14 -10.81 -7.22 10.53
C TYR A 14 -11.01 -7.39 9.02
N GLU A 15 -12.10 -6.88 8.46
CA GLU A 15 -12.43 -7.03 7.05
C GLU A 15 -11.53 -6.17 6.16
N ALA A 16 -11.19 -4.97 6.60
CA ALA A 16 -10.22 -4.12 5.90
C ALA A 16 -8.81 -4.72 5.95
N ASP A 17 -8.37 -5.23 7.10
CA ASP A 17 -7.06 -5.88 7.23
C ASP A 17 -7.00 -7.21 6.44
N LEU A 18 -8.13 -7.92 6.31
CA LEU A 18 -8.26 -9.12 5.49
C LEU A 18 -8.19 -8.78 4.01
N LEU A 19 -8.88 -7.73 3.58
CA LEU A 19 -8.82 -7.23 2.19
C LEU A 19 -7.37 -6.91 1.79
N LEU A 20 -6.60 -6.21 2.63
CA LEU A 20 -5.18 -5.93 2.39
C LEU A 20 -4.32 -7.20 2.31
N THR A 21 -4.73 -8.26 3.00
CA THR A 21 -4.02 -9.54 3.02
C THR A 21 -4.27 -10.35 1.75
N GLN A 22 -5.48 -10.28 1.21
CA GLN A 22 -5.95 -11.11 0.10
C GLN A 22 -5.80 -10.42 -1.25
N GLU A 23 -6.01 -9.10 -1.32
CA GLU A 23 -6.11 -8.35 -2.57
C GLU A 23 -4.85 -7.52 -2.86
N PRO A 24 -4.03 -7.91 -3.85
CA PRO A 24 -2.84 -7.17 -4.28
C PRO A 24 -3.11 -5.70 -4.63
N LEU A 25 -4.25 -5.42 -5.28
CA LEU A 25 -4.63 -4.05 -5.64
C LEU A 25 -4.94 -3.23 -4.39
N ALA A 26 -5.64 -3.79 -3.41
CA ALA A 26 -5.92 -3.11 -2.14
C ALA A 26 -4.62 -2.72 -1.42
N LEU A 27 -3.62 -3.60 -1.42
CA LEU A 27 -2.32 -3.33 -0.80
C LEU A 27 -1.57 -2.18 -1.49
N LEU A 28 -1.59 -2.13 -2.82
CA LEU A 28 -1.00 -1.02 -3.59
C LEU A 28 -1.74 0.29 -3.30
N ILE A 29 -3.06 0.29 -3.31
CA ILE A 29 -3.89 1.48 -3.03
C ILE A 29 -3.62 2.00 -1.61
N GLY A 30 -3.57 1.13 -0.61
CA GLY A 30 -3.22 1.53 0.76
C GLY A 30 -1.87 2.22 0.83
N MET A 31 -0.86 1.71 0.11
CA MET A 31 0.45 2.35 0.02
C MET A 31 0.43 3.68 -0.75
N ILE A 32 -0.38 3.82 -1.81
CA ILE A 32 -0.57 5.08 -2.53
C ILE A 32 -1.13 6.16 -1.60
N LEU A 33 -2.11 5.78 -0.79
CA LEU A 33 -2.79 6.65 0.18
C LEU A 33 -1.95 6.96 1.42
N ASP A 34 -0.90 6.19 1.74
CA ASP A 34 0.02 6.46 2.87
C ASP A 34 0.93 7.65 2.59
N GLN A 35 0.33 8.82 2.51
CA GLN A 35 1.02 10.09 2.44
C GLN A 35 0.22 11.12 3.21
N GLN A 36 0.88 11.81 4.13
CA GLN A 36 0.27 12.97 4.76
C GLN A 36 -1.03 12.64 5.57
N VAL A 37 -1.32 11.38 5.84
CA VAL A 37 -2.38 10.91 6.75
C VAL A 37 -1.81 9.87 7.71
N SER A 38 -2.62 9.37 8.65
CA SER A 38 -2.21 8.23 9.47
C SER A 38 -2.22 6.95 8.61
N MET A 39 -1.37 5.98 8.95
CA MET A 39 -1.31 4.72 8.18
C MET A 39 -2.65 3.97 8.25
N GLU A 40 -3.32 4.03 9.39
CA GLU A 40 -4.61 3.37 9.61
C GLU A 40 -5.69 3.94 8.69
N LEU A 41 -5.71 5.27 8.50
CA LEU A 41 -6.65 5.92 7.58
C LEU A 41 -6.31 5.56 6.12
N ALA A 42 -5.03 5.62 5.74
CA ALA A 42 -4.58 5.28 4.40
C ALA A 42 -4.95 3.84 4.01
N PHE A 43 -4.61 2.88 4.87
CA PHE A 43 -4.83 1.46 4.62
C PHE A 43 -6.29 1.02 4.82
N ARG A 44 -7.14 1.86 5.41
CA ARG A 44 -8.61 1.67 5.38
C ARG A 44 -9.24 2.12 4.06
N GLY A 45 -8.59 3.02 3.32
CA GLY A 45 -9.07 3.55 2.05
C GLY A 45 -9.51 2.50 1.02
N PRO A 46 -8.78 1.39 0.81
CA PRO A 46 -9.20 0.31 -0.09
C PRO A 46 -10.57 -0.30 0.26
N ALA A 47 -10.87 -0.51 1.55
CA ALA A 47 -12.16 -1.04 1.98
C ALA A 47 -13.30 -0.05 1.68
N VAL A 48 -13.08 1.25 1.96
CA VAL A 48 -14.04 2.30 1.63
C VAL A 48 -14.30 2.36 0.12
N LEU A 49 -13.26 2.23 -0.70
CA LEU A 49 -13.40 2.20 -2.16
C LEU A 49 -14.17 0.97 -2.63
N ARG A 50 -13.84 -0.22 -2.11
CA ARG A 50 -14.58 -1.46 -2.42
C ARG A 50 -16.07 -1.30 -2.14
N ASP A 51 -16.43 -0.74 -0.99
CA ASP A 51 -17.83 -0.58 -0.61
C ASP A 51 -18.57 0.40 -1.55
N ARG A 52 -17.92 1.50 -1.97
CA ARG A 52 -18.47 2.45 -2.95
C ARG A 52 -18.61 1.86 -4.36
N LEU A 53 -17.75 0.93 -4.72
CA LEU A 53 -17.77 0.22 -6.01
C LEU A 53 -18.74 -0.98 -6.01
N GLY A 54 -19.53 -1.16 -4.95
CA GLY A 54 -20.55 -2.22 -4.88
C GLY A 54 -20.01 -3.58 -4.43
N GLY A 55 -18.84 -3.62 -3.79
CA GLY A 55 -18.30 -4.82 -3.14
C GLY A 55 -17.08 -5.45 -3.83
N GLU A 56 -16.76 -5.05 -5.05
CA GLU A 56 -15.58 -5.51 -5.78
C GLU A 56 -14.54 -4.40 -5.92
N LEU A 57 -13.27 -4.74 -5.69
CA LEU A 57 -12.14 -3.84 -5.90
C LEU A 57 -11.18 -4.46 -6.92
N SER A 58 -11.46 -4.25 -8.20
CA SER A 58 -10.61 -4.72 -9.30
C SER A 58 -10.20 -3.56 -10.20
N VAL A 59 -9.13 -3.78 -10.99
CA VAL A 59 -8.71 -2.83 -12.01
C VAL A 59 -9.84 -2.62 -13.03
N GLU A 60 -10.51 -3.71 -13.44
CA GLU A 60 -11.61 -3.67 -14.40
C GLU A 60 -12.77 -2.80 -13.91
N THR A 61 -13.24 -3.01 -12.67
CA THR A 61 -14.33 -2.21 -12.08
C THR A 61 -13.97 -0.73 -12.02
N ILE A 62 -12.72 -0.38 -11.68
CA ILE A 62 -12.27 1.02 -11.63
C ILE A 62 -12.17 1.61 -13.03
N THR A 63 -11.57 0.91 -13.99
CA THR A 63 -11.36 1.42 -15.36
C THR A 63 -12.61 1.40 -16.23
N ALA A 64 -13.68 0.71 -15.80
CA ALA A 64 -15.00 0.80 -16.42
C ALA A 64 -15.68 2.16 -16.20
N LEU A 65 -15.29 2.90 -15.15
CA LEU A 65 -15.69 4.28 -14.93
C LEU A 65 -14.76 5.22 -15.72
N SER A 66 -15.27 6.39 -16.11
CA SER A 66 -14.38 7.48 -16.51
C SER A 66 -13.54 7.95 -15.31
N VAL A 67 -12.35 8.50 -15.58
CA VAL A 67 -11.49 9.06 -14.53
C VAL A 67 -12.23 10.10 -13.66
N THR A 68 -13.11 10.90 -14.26
CA THR A 68 -13.89 11.92 -13.54
C THR A 68 -14.91 11.29 -12.60
N GLU A 69 -15.64 10.27 -13.05
CA GLU A 69 -16.61 9.54 -12.20
C GLU A 69 -15.91 8.85 -11.02
N PHE A 70 -14.79 8.18 -11.27
CA PHE A 70 -14.01 7.54 -10.22
C PHE A 70 -13.45 8.56 -9.20
N VAL A 71 -12.97 9.70 -9.69
CA VAL A 71 -12.50 10.80 -8.82
C VAL A 71 -13.63 11.38 -7.98
N GLN A 72 -14.83 11.54 -8.55
CA GLN A 72 -16.02 11.97 -7.80
C GLN A 72 -16.36 10.97 -6.69
N LEU A 73 -16.35 9.68 -7.00
CA LEU A 73 -16.54 8.60 -6.04
C LEU A 73 -15.50 8.67 -4.91
N CYS A 74 -14.23 8.95 -5.20
CA CYS A 74 -13.19 9.17 -4.18
C CYS A 74 -13.46 10.40 -3.29
N CYS A 75 -14.11 11.42 -3.83
CA CYS A 75 -14.44 12.68 -3.14
C CYS A 75 -15.70 12.62 -2.27
N GLU A 76 -16.55 11.60 -2.44
CA GLU A 76 -17.76 11.44 -1.62
C GLU A 76 -17.45 11.46 -0.14
N LYS A 77 -18.28 12.17 0.64
CA LYS A 77 -18.06 12.36 2.09
C LYS A 77 -18.53 11.14 2.89
N PRO A 78 -17.77 10.69 3.91
CA PRO A 78 -16.43 11.15 4.28
C PRO A 78 -15.40 10.74 3.23
N ALA A 79 -14.57 11.67 2.75
CA ALA A 79 -13.65 11.43 1.65
C ALA A 79 -12.59 10.36 1.99
N ILE A 80 -12.14 9.58 1.00
CA ILE A 80 -11.16 8.50 1.21
C ILE A 80 -9.80 9.02 1.70
N HIS A 81 -9.51 10.30 1.48
CA HIS A 81 -8.25 10.95 1.80
C HIS A 81 -8.47 12.45 2.01
N ARG A 82 -7.52 13.14 2.66
CA ARG A 82 -7.55 14.61 2.79
C ARG A 82 -7.26 15.37 1.48
N PHE A 83 -6.82 14.66 0.45
CA PHE A 83 -6.58 15.14 -0.91
C PHE A 83 -7.28 14.19 -1.90
N PRO A 84 -8.61 14.06 -1.83
CA PRO A 84 -9.31 12.93 -2.44
C PRO A 84 -9.23 12.95 -3.97
N ALA A 85 -9.33 14.13 -4.60
CA ALA A 85 -9.24 14.24 -6.06
C ALA A 85 -7.87 13.78 -6.58
N ALA A 86 -6.79 14.35 -6.03
CA ALA A 86 -5.43 13.99 -6.43
C ALA A 86 -5.08 12.51 -6.14
N MET A 87 -5.60 11.95 -5.04
CA MET A 87 -5.40 10.52 -4.76
C MET A 87 -6.23 9.63 -5.68
N GLY A 88 -7.48 10.01 -5.99
CA GLY A 88 -8.34 9.31 -6.92
C GLY A 88 -7.74 9.24 -8.32
N GLU A 89 -7.27 10.37 -8.85
CA GLU A 89 -6.57 10.40 -10.15
C GLU A 89 -5.34 9.49 -10.16
N ARG A 90 -4.57 9.47 -9.07
CA ARG A 90 -3.38 8.63 -8.96
C ARG A 90 -3.72 7.14 -8.90
N ILE A 91 -4.75 6.76 -8.16
CA ILE A 91 -5.24 5.38 -8.10
C ILE A 91 -5.71 4.94 -9.49
N TYR A 92 -6.47 5.80 -10.19
CA TYR A 92 -6.95 5.51 -11.54
C TYR A 92 -5.79 5.25 -12.50
N ARG A 93 -4.76 6.13 -12.52
CA ARG A 93 -3.57 5.95 -13.36
C ARG A 93 -2.78 4.68 -13.04
N VAL A 94 -2.75 4.25 -11.78
CA VAL A 94 -2.17 2.95 -11.42
C VAL A 94 -3.01 1.81 -12.01
N CYS A 95 -4.33 1.91 -11.98
CA CYS A 95 -5.22 0.92 -12.58
C CYS A 95 -5.05 0.86 -14.10
N GLU A 96 -4.94 2.00 -14.79
CA GLU A 96 -4.63 2.07 -16.23
C GLU A 96 -3.30 1.36 -16.54
N HIS A 97 -2.24 1.69 -15.81
CA HIS A 97 -0.93 1.04 -15.98
C HIS A 97 -0.99 -0.47 -15.73
N LEU A 98 -1.76 -0.92 -14.73
CA LEU A 98 -1.98 -2.33 -14.45
C LEU A 98 -2.76 -3.03 -15.56
N ALA A 99 -3.78 -2.38 -16.12
CA ALA A 99 -4.54 -2.90 -17.25
C ALA A 99 -3.61 -3.10 -18.47
N GLU A 100 -2.84 -2.07 -18.81
CA GLU A 100 -1.97 -2.04 -19.99
C GLU A 100 -0.81 -3.05 -19.90
N HIS A 101 -0.10 -3.10 -18.78
CA HIS A 101 1.16 -3.85 -18.69
C HIS A 101 1.05 -5.18 -17.93
N TYR A 102 -0.02 -5.36 -17.14
CA TYR A 102 -0.19 -6.51 -16.27
C TYR A 102 -1.55 -7.22 -16.46
N GLY A 103 -2.37 -6.78 -17.42
CA GLY A 103 -3.70 -7.34 -17.67
C GLY A 103 -4.60 -7.26 -16.43
N GLY A 104 -4.53 -6.14 -15.70
CA GLY A 104 -5.32 -5.85 -14.52
C GLY A 104 -4.86 -6.53 -13.22
N ASP A 105 -3.85 -7.39 -13.26
CA ASP A 105 -3.41 -8.17 -12.11
C ASP A 105 -2.19 -7.55 -11.41
N ALA A 106 -2.45 -6.80 -10.33
CA ALA A 106 -1.44 -6.19 -9.47
C ALA A 106 -0.41 -7.20 -8.91
N SER A 107 -0.78 -8.46 -8.71
CA SER A 107 0.13 -9.47 -8.15
C SER A 107 1.32 -9.76 -9.07
N LYS A 108 1.17 -9.56 -10.38
CA LYS A 108 2.22 -9.81 -11.39
C LYS A 108 3.43 -8.90 -11.24
N ILE A 109 3.30 -7.78 -10.53
CA ILE A 109 4.43 -6.91 -10.18
C ILE A 109 5.51 -7.72 -9.46
N TRP A 110 5.13 -8.54 -8.47
CA TRP A 110 6.08 -9.27 -7.61
C TRP A 110 6.03 -10.80 -7.73
N LEU A 111 4.88 -11.43 -7.98
CA LEU A 111 4.75 -12.89 -7.84
C LEU A 111 5.68 -13.70 -8.75
N ARG A 112 6.00 -13.19 -9.94
CA ARG A 112 6.83 -13.89 -10.94
C ARG A 112 8.27 -13.38 -11.00
N ALA A 113 8.61 -12.37 -10.21
CA ALA A 113 9.94 -11.77 -10.22
C ALA A 113 10.86 -12.47 -9.21
N ARG A 114 12.02 -12.94 -9.68
CA ARG A 114 13.04 -13.54 -8.80
C ARG A 114 14.05 -12.53 -8.25
N SER A 115 14.15 -11.34 -8.84
CA SER A 115 15.07 -10.26 -8.44
C SER A 115 14.29 -9.11 -7.82
N ALA A 116 14.80 -8.58 -6.70
CA ALA A 116 14.22 -7.45 -6.01
C ALA A 116 14.35 -6.16 -6.83
N GLU A 117 15.40 -6.02 -7.62
CA GLU A 117 15.63 -4.90 -8.53
C GLU A 117 14.54 -4.84 -9.61
N VAL A 118 14.13 -6.00 -10.15
CA VAL A 118 13.02 -6.08 -11.11
C VAL A 118 11.71 -5.64 -10.46
N VAL A 119 11.41 -6.12 -9.25
CA VAL A 119 10.20 -5.70 -8.52
C VAL A 119 10.24 -4.21 -8.21
N ALA A 120 11.39 -3.69 -7.78
CA ALA A 120 11.57 -2.28 -7.49
C ALA A 120 11.43 -1.39 -8.72
N GLN A 121 11.91 -1.84 -9.88
CA GLN A 121 11.68 -1.11 -11.13
C GLN A 121 10.19 -1.05 -11.46
N ARG A 122 9.50 -2.20 -11.46
CA ARG A 122 8.06 -2.28 -11.73
C ARG A 122 7.22 -1.46 -10.77
N LEU A 123 7.59 -1.42 -9.49
CA LEU A 123 6.95 -0.56 -8.51
C LEU A 123 7.16 0.91 -8.85
N ARG A 124 8.39 1.34 -9.18
CA ARG A 124 8.70 2.72 -9.56
C ARG A 124 8.03 3.18 -10.86
N ASP A 125 7.70 2.24 -11.74
CA ASP A 125 6.95 2.52 -12.97
C ASP A 125 5.47 2.87 -12.66
N LEU A 126 4.96 2.52 -11.47
CA LEU A 126 3.62 2.90 -11.05
C LEU A 126 3.52 4.38 -10.64
N PRO A 127 2.52 5.12 -11.15
CA PRO A 127 2.22 6.48 -10.71
C PRO A 127 2.12 6.61 -9.17
N GLY A 128 3.01 7.42 -8.59
CA GLY A 128 3.03 7.70 -7.14
C GLY A 128 3.90 6.79 -6.29
N PHE A 129 4.63 5.85 -6.89
CA PHE A 129 5.66 5.04 -6.24
C PHE A 129 7.04 5.65 -6.47
N GLY A 130 7.47 6.50 -5.53
CA GLY A 130 8.86 6.96 -5.45
C GLY A 130 9.80 5.92 -4.83
N GLU A 131 11.07 6.31 -4.68
CA GLU A 131 12.12 5.46 -4.09
C GLU A 131 11.76 4.97 -2.67
N GLU A 132 11.42 5.88 -1.75
CA GLU A 132 11.07 5.51 -0.37
C GLU A 132 9.90 4.51 -0.33
N LYS A 133 8.84 4.80 -1.10
CA LYS A 133 7.64 3.95 -1.16
C LYS A 133 7.97 2.56 -1.71
N THR A 134 8.85 2.49 -2.70
CA THR A 134 9.34 1.24 -3.27
C THR A 134 10.12 0.42 -2.23
N LYS A 135 11.03 1.05 -1.48
CA LYS A 135 11.80 0.40 -0.41
C LYS A 135 10.88 -0.14 0.70
N ILE A 136 9.92 0.67 1.15
CA ILE A 136 8.94 0.26 2.18
C ILE A 136 8.05 -0.87 1.66
N PHE A 137 7.57 -0.80 0.41
CA PHE A 137 6.72 -1.84 -0.15
C PHE A 137 7.48 -3.16 -0.33
N MET A 138 8.75 -3.10 -0.72
CA MET A 138 9.63 -4.29 -0.74
C MET A 138 9.78 -4.92 0.65
N ALA A 139 10.03 -4.10 1.68
CA ALA A 139 10.07 -4.57 3.07
C ALA A 139 8.74 -5.18 3.51
N LEU A 140 7.62 -4.56 3.14
CA LEU A 140 6.27 -5.05 3.45
C LEU A 140 6.02 -6.43 2.84
N LEU A 141 6.35 -6.60 1.55
CA LEU A 141 6.26 -7.88 0.85
C LEU A 141 7.10 -8.97 1.56
N ALA A 142 8.33 -8.66 1.93
CA ALA A 142 9.24 -9.61 2.57
C ALA A 142 8.86 -9.96 4.01
N LYS A 143 8.55 -8.96 4.84
CA LYS A 143 8.30 -9.11 6.28
C LYS A 143 6.89 -9.60 6.60
N ARG A 144 5.88 -9.18 5.83
CA ARG A 144 4.47 -9.49 6.11
C ARG A 144 3.88 -10.53 5.17
N PHE A 145 4.29 -10.53 3.90
CA PHE A 145 3.73 -11.42 2.89
C PHE A 145 4.65 -12.62 2.53
N GLY A 146 5.85 -12.67 3.10
CA GLY A 146 6.82 -13.75 2.86
C GLY A 146 7.38 -13.77 1.43
N ARG A 147 7.19 -12.69 0.66
CA ARG A 147 7.69 -12.55 -0.71
C ARG A 147 9.08 -11.91 -0.66
N ARG A 148 10.11 -12.75 -0.73
CA ARG A 148 11.53 -12.37 -0.59
C ARG A 148 12.29 -12.61 -1.89
N PRO A 149 12.13 -11.74 -2.92
CA PRO A 149 12.95 -11.85 -4.12
C PRO A 149 14.44 -11.65 -3.76
N LYS A 150 15.34 -12.20 -4.58
CA LYS A 150 16.79 -12.10 -4.34
C LYS A 150 17.21 -10.64 -4.26
N GLY A 151 17.95 -10.28 -3.20
CA GLY A 151 18.46 -8.92 -2.99
C GLY A 151 17.47 -7.97 -2.28
N TRP A 152 16.33 -8.47 -1.78
CA TRP A 152 15.31 -7.61 -1.18
C TRP A 152 15.82 -6.81 0.02
N GLU A 153 16.73 -7.34 0.83
CA GLU A 153 17.29 -6.64 1.99
C GLU A 153 18.04 -5.36 1.57
N VAL A 154 18.81 -5.45 0.47
CA VAL A 154 19.58 -4.34 -0.07
C VAL A 154 18.65 -3.31 -0.69
N VAL A 155 17.71 -3.77 -1.51
CA VAL A 155 16.73 -2.88 -2.17
C VAL A 155 15.81 -2.20 -1.17
N ALA A 156 15.44 -2.86 -0.07
CA ALA A 156 14.54 -2.31 0.94
C ALA A 156 15.25 -1.51 2.04
N HIS A 157 16.58 -1.46 2.07
CA HIS A 157 17.32 -0.72 3.08
C HIS A 157 16.92 0.78 3.11
N PRO A 158 16.74 1.40 4.30
CA PRO A 158 16.93 0.84 5.65
C PRO A 158 15.73 0.06 6.21
N PHE A 159 14.61 0.00 5.49
CA PHE A 159 13.38 -0.67 5.94
C PHE A 159 13.48 -2.20 6.01
N SER A 160 14.61 -2.80 5.64
CA SER A 160 14.86 -4.24 5.74
C SER A 160 15.28 -4.72 7.13
N ASP A 161 15.76 -3.83 8.02
CA ASP A 161 16.22 -4.18 9.36
C ASP A 161 15.05 -4.36 10.36
N ASN A 162 15.32 -4.37 11.68
CA ASN A 162 14.28 -4.58 12.70
C ASN A 162 13.78 -3.28 13.37
N VAL A 163 14.18 -2.10 12.90
CA VAL A 163 13.73 -0.83 13.50
C VAL A 163 12.30 -0.53 13.04
N PRO A 164 11.39 -0.11 13.94
CA PRO A 164 9.99 0.10 13.62
C PRO A 164 9.76 1.40 12.84
N ARG A 165 10.20 1.47 11.58
CA ARG A 165 10.16 2.69 10.77
C ARG A 165 8.86 2.86 9.99
N SER A 166 8.22 1.76 9.62
CA SER A 166 7.24 1.74 8.53
C SER A 166 6.08 0.78 8.76
N VAL A 167 5.13 0.78 7.81
CA VAL A 167 4.04 -0.20 7.77
C VAL A 167 4.53 -1.65 7.71
N ALA A 168 5.72 -1.89 7.14
CA ALA A 168 6.30 -3.22 7.07
C ALA A 168 6.60 -3.84 8.45
N ASP A 169 6.68 -3.00 9.49
CA ASP A 169 7.02 -3.37 10.86
C ASP A 169 5.77 -3.61 11.73
N VAL A 170 4.57 -3.38 11.18
CA VAL A 170 3.29 -3.55 11.88
C VAL A 170 2.85 -5.01 11.85
N ARG A 171 2.89 -5.66 13.02
CA ARG A 171 2.51 -7.06 13.25
C ARG A 171 1.31 -7.21 14.16
N ASN A 172 1.02 -6.18 14.95
CA ASN A 172 -0.10 -6.06 15.89
C ASN A 172 -0.18 -4.61 16.42
N ALA A 173 -1.17 -4.34 17.26
CA ALA A 173 -1.40 -3.03 17.87
C ALA A 173 -0.18 -2.48 18.64
N LYS A 174 0.60 -3.35 19.31
CA LYS A 174 1.81 -2.93 20.04
C LYS A 174 2.86 -2.37 19.06
N THR A 175 3.19 -3.13 18.03
CA THR A 175 4.18 -2.70 17.01
C THR A 175 3.71 -1.48 16.22
N LEU A 176 2.40 -1.30 16.03
CA LEU A 176 1.86 -0.07 15.47
C LEU A 176 2.14 1.14 16.37
N GLY A 177 2.01 0.98 17.69
CA GLY A 177 2.41 1.96 18.69
C GLY A 177 3.90 2.32 18.58
N GLU A 178 4.77 1.31 18.52
CA GLU A 178 6.23 1.48 18.37
C GLU A 178 6.57 2.29 17.11
N VAL A 179 5.94 1.99 15.96
CA VAL A 179 6.16 2.75 14.71
C VAL A 179 5.70 4.20 14.84
N ARG A 180 4.57 4.46 15.51
CA ARG A 180 4.08 5.82 15.74
C ARG A 180 5.03 6.61 16.63
N GLU A 181 5.53 6.00 17.70
CA GLU A 181 6.50 6.61 18.61
C GLU A 181 7.80 6.94 17.88
N TRP A 182 8.32 6.00 17.09
CA TRP A 182 9.52 6.22 16.27
C TRP A 182 9.33 7.38 15.29
N LYS A 183 8.23 7.41 14.52
CA LYS A 183 7.92 8.51 13.59
C LYS A 183 7.79 9.87 14.30
N ARG A 184 7.23 9.89 15.51
CA ARG A 184 7.15 11.12 16.33
C ARG A 184 8.53 11.58 16.79
N ALA A 185 9.38 10.67 17.25
CA ALA A 185 10.75 10.96 17.66
C ALA A 185 11.60 11.49 16.50
N MET A 186 11.55 10.86 15.32
CA MET A 186 12.28 11.33 14.13
C MET A 186 11.82 12.71 13.66
N LYS A 187 10.50 12.97 13.67
CA LYS A 187 9.96 14.30 13.36
C LYS A 187 10.45 15.36 14.33
N ALA A 188 10.50 15.06 15.63
CA ALA A 188 11.04 15.97 16.64
C ALA A 188 12.55 16.22 16.42
N ALA A 189 13.29 15.20 15.99
CA ALA A 189 14.70 15.28 15.65
C ALA A 189 14.99 15.86 14.23
N ARG A 190 13.96 16.20 13.45
CA ARG A 190 14.07 16.63 12.03
C ARG A 190 14.79 15.63 11.13
N LYS A 191 14.72 14.34 11.47
CA LYS A 191 15.24 13.23 10.67
C LYS A 191 14.17 12.65 9.75
N SER A 192 14.60 12.14 8.60
CA SER A 192 13.76 11.43 7.65
C SER A 192 13.55 9.96 8.07
N LYS A 193 12.59 9.27 7.44
CA LYS A 193 12.39 7.83 7.72
C LYS A 193 13.55 6.96 7.20
N GLN A 194 14.39 7.50 6.34
CA GLN A 194 15.53 6.80 5.75
C GLN A 194 16.81 7.03 6.55
N ASP A 195 16.77 7.87 7.59
CA ASP A 195 17.94 8.16 8.41
C ASP A 195 18.12 7.07 9.48
N ASP A 196 19.38 6.75 9.76
CA ASP A 196 19.79 5.91 10.88
C ASP A 196 19.80 6.68 12.23
#